data_AF-A0AAW2IJQ5-F1
#
_entry.id   AF-A0AAW2IJQ5-F1
#
_cell.length_a   1.000
_cell.length_b   1.000
_cell.length_c   1.000
_cell.angle_alpha   90.00
_cell.angle_beta   90.00
_cell.angle_gamma   90.00
#
_symmetry.space_group_name_H-M   'P 1'
#
loop_
_entity.id
_entity.type
_entity.pdbx_description
1 polymer ?
#
loop_
_entity_poly.entity_id
_entity_poly.type
_entity_poly.pdbx_seq_one_letter_code
_entity_poly.pdbx_strand_id
1 'polypeptide(L)'
;MAFQNGELSTEQLLHAQAHVWNHLFSFINSMSLKCAVQLGIPDIIHNHAEPMSLSQLVDALSIPKVKSHFVYRLMRILIHSGFFIKTDVSDDEEKERYWLTPASLLLLRNAPLSVAPLVQLILDPNMTQPFDHLSEWVASQHHFSPFEVVHGRVLFEHLGQQPALNNLYNEATASDSRLLTHVLLRDYKQVFEGIKSLVDVGGGTGTTAKAIADAFPDMKCIVLDLPHVVGGLEGTNNFSYVAGDMFETVPC
;
A
#
# COMPACT_ATOMS: atom_id res chain seq x y z
N MET A 1 25.47 19.28 22.08
CA MET A 1 25.82 20.44 21.22
C MET A 1 24.79 21.51 21.48
N ALA A 2 25.22 22.61 22.08
CA ALA A 2 24.35 23.70 22.52
C ALA A 2 23.83 24.48 21.30
N PHE A 3 22.53 24.84 21.32
CA PHE A 3 21.98 25.90 20.50
C PHE A 3 22.73 27.20 20.85
N GLN A 4 23.76 27.54 20.08
CA GLN A 4 24.46 28.81 20.21
C GLN A 4 23.57 29.92 19.64
N ASN A 5 22.88 30.62 20.55
CA ASN A 5 22.55 32.04 20.57
C ASN A 5 22.67 32.84 19.26
N GLY A 6 21.87 32.49 18.25
CA GLY A 6 21.29 33.45 17.33
C GLY A 6 19.78 33.34 17.47
N GLU A 7 19.09 34.43 17.82
CA GLU A 7 17.62 34.43 17.80
C GLU A 7 17.16 34.08 16.39
N LEU A 8 16.39 33.00 16.25
CA LEU A 8 15.75 32.67 14.98
C LEU A 8 14.84 33.83 14.59
N SER A 9 14.90 34.24 13.32
CA SER A 9 13.93 35.19 12.78
C SER A 9 12.50 34.64 12.90
N THR A 10 11.50 35.52 12.95
CA THR A 10 10.08 35.13 12.99
C THR A 10 9.72 34.19 11.84
N GLU A 11 10.25 34.45 10.64
CA GLU A 11 10.04 33.59 9.46
C GLU A 11 10.59 32.17 9.68
N GLN A 12 11.82 32.05 10.20
CA GLN A 12 12.41 30.76 10.52
C GLN A 12 11.62 29.99 11.58
N LEU A 13 11.09 30.69 12.60
CA LEU A 13 10.24 30.07 13.62
C LEU A 13 8.92 29.54 13.03
N LEU A 14 8.26 30.32 12.16
CA LEU A 14 7.02 29.90 11.50
C LEU A 14 7.24 28.70 10.58
N HIS A 15 8.32 28.69 9.80
CA HIS A 15 8.67 27.52 8.97
C HIS A 15 8.99 26.28 9.81
N ALA A 16 9.74 26.44 10.90
CA ALA A 16 10.04 25.34 11.81
C ALA A 16 8.76 24.78 12.46
N GLN A 17 7.85 25.65 12.89
CA GLN A 17 6.56 25.24 13.46
C GLN A 17 5.70 24.49 12.42
N ALA A 18 5.59 25.02 11.20
CA ALA A 18 4.86 24.37 10.11
C ALA A 18 5.44 23.00 9.77
N HIS A 19 6.78 22.87 9.76
CA HIS A 19 7.45 21.60 9.54
C HIS A 19 7.09 20.57 10.63
N VAL A 20 7.16 20.96 11.91
CA VAL A 20 6.75 20.08 13.02
C VAL A 20 5.29 19.66 12.89
N TRP A 21 4.39 20.59 12.56
CA TRP A 21 2.97 20.29 12.41
C TRP A 21 2.68 19.35 11.24
N ASN A 22 3.37 19.52 10.11
CA ASN A 22 3.21 18.63 8.96
C ASN A 22 3.55 17.17 9.31
N HIS A 23 4.58 16.95 10.14
CA HIS A 23 4.92 15.61 10.60
C HIS A 23 4.00 15.10 11.72
N LEU A 24 3.62 15.96 12.67
CA LEU A 24 2.69 15.62 13.75
C LEU A 24 1.34 15.14 13.21
N PHE A 25 0.82 15.78 12.16
CA PHE A 25 -0.49 15.50 11.59
C PHE A 25 -0.44 14.64 10.33
N SER A 26 0.73 14.15 9.90
CA SER A 26 0.87 13.37 8.66
C SER A 26 0.03 12.10 8.65
N PHE A 27 -0.18 11.46 9.81
CA PHE A 27 -1.01 10.27 9.96
C PHE A 27 -2.47 10.52 9.52
N ILE A 28 -2.97 11.75 9.61
CA ILE A 28 -4.32 12.11 9.16
C ILE A 28 -4.44 11.89 7.64
N ASN A 29 -3.39 12.18 6.87
CA ASN A 29 -3.39 11.93 5.42
C ASN A 29 -3.47 10.43 5.14
N SER A 30 -2.68 9.61 5.84
CA SER A 30 -2.71 8.15 5.72
C SER A 30 -4.09 7.58 6.08
N MET A 31 -4.68 8.00 7.20
CA MET A 31 -6.00 7.53 7.62
C MET A 31 -7.14 8.04 6.72
N SER A 32 -6.99 9.24 6.14
CA SER A 32 -7.90 9.76 5.13
C SER A 32 -7.87 8.91 3.85
N LEU A 33 -6.67 8.51 3.42
CA LEU A 33 -6.49 7.61 2.29
C LEU A 33 -7.12 6.23 2.56
N LYS A 34 -6.86 5.65 3.74
CA LYS A 34 -7.51 4.40 4.19
C LYS A 34 -9.02 4.51 4.13
N CYS A 35 -9.57 5.59 4.69
CA CYS A 35 -11.01 5.86 4.70
C CYS A 35 -11.58 5.93 3.27
N ALA A 36 -10.91 6.64 2.35
CA ALA A 36 -11.36 6.74 0.97
C ALA A 36 -11.39 5.40 0.24
N VAL A 37 -10.37 4.56 0.45
CA VAL A 37 -10.30 3.20 -0.11
C VAL A 37 -11.40 2.32 0.47
N GLN A 38 -11.60 2.34 1.80
CA GLN A 38 -12.64 1.56 2.47
C GLN A 38 -14.05 1.97 2.07
N LEU A 39 -14.28 3.27 1.87
CA LEU A 39 -15.55 3.81 1.37
C LEU A 39 -15.76 3.58 -0.13
N GLY A 40 -14.72 3.15 -0.87
CA GLY A 40 -14.81 2.94 -2.32
C GLY A 40 -14.94 4.23 -3.12
N ILE A 41 -14.48 5.37 -2.59
CA ILE A 41 -14.57 6.67 -3.26
C ILE A 41 -13.93 6.66 -4.65
N PRO A 42 -12.70 6.11 -4.84
CA PRO A 42 -12.10 6.02 -6.17
C PRO A 42 -12.99 5.27 -7.18
N ASP A 43 -13.53 4.11 -6.78
CA ASP A 43 -14.39 3.30 -7.65
C ASP A 43 -15.70 4.02 -7.99
N ILE A 44 -16.32 4.69 -7.01
CA ILE A 44 -17.57 5.42 -7.20
C ILE A 44 -17.40 6.54 -8.23
N ILE A 45 -16.36 7.36 -8.09
CA ILE A 45 -16.08 8.44 -9.04
C ILE A 45 -15.72 7.86 -10.41
N HIS A 46 -14.93 6.78 -10.45
CA HIS A 46 -14.56 6.13 -11.71
C HIS A 46 -15.78 5.60 -12.46
N ASN A 47 -16.66 4.87 -11.77
CA ASN A 47 -17.85 4.26 -12.34
C ASN A 47 -18.91 5.29 -12.76
N HIS A 48 -18.91 6.49 -12.15
CA HIS A 48 -19.75 7.58 -12.62
C HIS A 48 -19.35 8.10 -14.01
N ALA A 49 -18.08 7.91 -14.40
CA ALA A 49 -17.50 8.33 -15.67
C ALA A 49 -17.44 9.86 -15.93
N GLU A 50 -17.86 10.69 -14.98
CA GLU A 50 -17.75 12.16 -15.03
C GLU A 50 -17.51 12.76 -13.63
N PRO A 51 -17.04 14.02 -13.52
CA PRO A 51 -16.80 14.66 -12.23
C PRO A 51 -18.04 14.71 -11.32
N MET A 52 -17.91 14.24 -10.09
CA MET A 52 -19.01 14.14 -9.12
C MET A 52 -19.12 15.36 -8.22
N SER A 53 -20.31 15.94 -8.08
CA SER A 53 -20.61 16.87 -6.99
C SER A 53 -20.57 16.17 -5.62
N LEU A 54 -20.44 16.95 -4.54
CA LEU A 54 -20.51 16.42 -3.18
C LEU A 54 -21.84 15.68 -2.90
N SER A 55 -22.97 16.21 -3.35
CA SER A 55 -24.27 15.56 -3.14
C SER A 55 -24.35 14.22 -3.86
N GLN A 56 -23.90 14.15 -5.12
CA GLN A 56 -23.85 12.89 -5.87
C GLN A 56 -22.94 11.86 -5.18
N LEU A 57 -21.76 12.29 -4.72
CA LEU A 57 -20.82 11.41 -4.03
C LEU A 57 -21.40 10.89 -2.71
N VAL A 58 -22.01 11.78 -1.92
CA VAL A 58 -22.67 11.44 -0.65
C VAL A 58 -23.81 10.45 -0.85
N ASP A 59 -24.65 10.67 -1.87
CA ASP A 59 -25.77 9.79 -2.20
C ASP A 59 -25.24 8.41 -2.68
N ALA A 60 -24.21 8.38 -3.53
CA ALA A 60 -23.58 7.13 -3.99
C ALA A 60 -22.88 6.35 -2.86
N LEU A 61 -22.28 7.05 -1.90
CA LEU A 61 -21.69 6.45 -0.69
C LEU A 61 -22.75 5.88 0.27
N SER A 62 -24.03 6.22 0.08
CA SER A 62 -25.13 5.81 0.97
C SER A 62 -24.90 6.22 2.43
N ILE A 63 -24.24 7.36 2.68
CA ILE A 63 -23.99 7.86 4.02
C ILE A 63 -25.08 8.85 4.47
N PRO A 64 -25.32 9.01 5.78
CA PRO A 64 -26.30 9.97 6.27
C PRO A 64 -25.99 11.40 5.83
N LYS A 65 -26.98 12.12 5.29
CA LYS A 65 -26.80 13.52 4.80
C LYS A 65 -26.26 14.48 5.86
N VAL A 66 -26.51 14.22 7.14
CA VAL A 66 -25.92 15.00 8.26
C VAL A 66 -24.38 14.92 8.29
N LYS A 67 -23.78 13.87 7.71
CA LYS A 67 -22.34 13.66 7.61
C LYS A 67 -21.71 14.19 6.31
N SER A 68 -22.48 14.81 5.41
CA SER A 68 -21.97 15.32 4.12
C SER A 68 -20.76 16.24 4.29
N HIS A 69 -20.80 17.11 5.31
CA HIS A 69 -19.70 18.02 5.62
C HIS A 69 -18.40 17.31 6.04
N PHE A 70 -18.47 16.10 6.60
CA PHE A 70 -17.27 15.30 6.87
C PHE A 70 -16.68 14.71 5.60
N VAL A 71 -17.51 14.30 4.63
CA VAL A 71 -17.01 13.86 3.31
C VAL A 71 -16.38 15.02 2.56
N TYR A 72 -16.98 16.20 2.61
CA TYR A 72 -16.38 17.40 2.04
C TYR A 72 -14.96 17.65 2.61
N ARG A 73 -14.80 17.60 3.94
CA ARG A 73 -13.49 17.77 4.59
C ARG A 73 -12.50 16.66 4.22
N LEU A 74 -12.96 15.42 4.16
CA LEU A 74 -12.15 14.28 3.72
C LEU A 74 -11.64 14.49 2.28
N MET A 75 -12.53 14.85 1.35
CA MET A 75 -12.18 15.10 -0.04
C MET A 75 -11.19 16.26 -0.17
N ARG A 76 -11.33 17.33 0.61
CA ARG A 76 -10.36 18.43 0.63
C ARG A 76 -8.95 17.97 1.03
N ILE A 77 -8.82 17.11 2.03
CA ILE A 77 -7.52 16.53 2.43
C ILE A 77 -6.93 15.70 1.30
N LEU A 78 -7.75 14.87 0.65
CA LEU A 78 -7.31 13.98 -0.42
C LEU A 78 -6.97 14.73 -1.71
N ILE A 79 -7.65 15.84 -1.99
CA ILE A 79 -7.32 16.76 -3.08
C ILE A 79 -5.96 17.43 -2.82
N HIS A 80 -5.78 17.98 -1.62
CA HIS A 80 -4.50 18.58 -1.25
C HIS A 80 -3.36 17.54 -1.25
N SER A 81 -3.66 16.29 -0.92
CA SER A 81 -2.71 15.17 -0.99
C SER A 81 -2.48 14.64 -2.40
N GLY A 82 -3.12 15.21 -3.43
CA GLY A 82 -2.89 14.85 -4.83
C GLY A 82 -3.60 13.58 -5.31
N PHE A 83 -4.56 13.04 -4.54
CA PHE A 83 -5.34 11.87 -4.98
C PHE A 83 -6.52 12.27 -5.86
N PHE A 84 -7.13 13.43 -5.65
CA PHE A 84 -8.26 13.90 -6.47
C PHE A 84 -8.03 15.35 -6.91
N ILE A 85 -8.79 15.79 -7.90
CA ILE A 85 -8.81 17.19 -8.34
C ILE A 85 -10.22 17.78 -8.24
N LYS A 86 -10.28 19.10 -8.14
CA LYS A 86 -11.50 19.88 -8.36
C LYS A 86 -11.55 20.30 -9.82
N THR A 87 -12.68 20.10 -10.47
CA THR A 87 -12.85 20.42 -11.91
C THR A 87 -13.53 21.77 -12.17
N ASP A 88 -14.19 22.34 -11.16
CA ASP A 88 -14.67 23.72 -11.15
C ASP A 88 -13.91 24.51 -10.07
N VAL A 89 -13.35 25.66 -10.43
CA VAL A 89 -12.48 26.49 -9.57
C VAL A 89 -13.27 27.64 -8.94
N SER A 90 -14.60 27.67 -9.09
CA SER A 90 -15.44 28.66 -8.38
C SER A 90 -15.41 28.41 -6.87
N ASP A 91 -15.41 29.48 -6.06
CA ASP A 91 -15.51 29.42 -4.59
C ASP A 91 -16.88 28.92 -4.08
N ASP A 92 -17.76 28.47 -4.97
CA ASP A 92 -19.08 27.95 -4.65
C ASP A 92 -18.99 26.44 -4.35
N GLU A 93 -19.11 26.08 -3.06
CA GLU A 93 -19.07 24.69 -2.60
C GLU A 93 -20.13 23.80 -3.29
N GLU A 94 -21.24 24.38 -3.75
CA GLU A 94 -22.29 23.62 -4.46
C GLU A 94 -21.91 23.26 -5.91
N LYS A 95 -20.91 23.94 -6.49
CA LYS A 95 -20.40 23.68 -7.84
C LYS A 95 -19.15 22.81 -7.84
N GLU A 96 -18.57 22.56 -6.67
CA GLU A 96 -17.38 21.74 -6.55
C GLU A 96 -17.64 20.31 -7.04
N ARG A 97 -16.83 19.89 -8.02
CA ARG A 97 -16.87 18.54 -8.57
C ARG A 97 -15.52 17.85 -8.48
N TYR A 98 -15.53 16.63 -7.97
CA TYR A 98 -14.36 15.80 -7.74
C TYR A 98 -14.07 14.89 -8.93
N TRP A 99 -12.80 14.78 -9.29
CA TRP A 99 -12.33 13.85 -10.31
C TRP A 99 -11.03 13.17 -9.92
N LEU A 100 -10.73 12.07 -10.61
CA LEU A 100 -9.58 11.21 -10.36
C LEU A 100 -8.28 11.83 -10.87
N THR A 101 -7.19 11.56 -10.16
CA THR A 101 -5.80 11.72 -10.62
C THR A 101 -5.20 10.36 -10.98
N PRO A 102 -4.04 10.32 -11.65
CA PRO A 102 -3.26 9.09 -11.81
C PRO A 102 -3.01 8.34 -10.48
N ALA A 103 -2.80 9.05 -9.37
CA ALA A 103 -2.61 8.43 -8.06
C ALA A 103 -3.87 7.70 -7.58
N SER A 104 -5.06 8.30 -7.72
CA SER A 104 -6.32 7.61 -7.37
C SER A 104 -6.70 6.48 -8.32
N LEU A 105 -6.21 6.47 -9.56
CA LEU A 105 -6.42 5.34 -10.48
C LEU A 105 -5.72 4.07 -9.99
N LEU A 106 -4.59 4.20 -9.27
CA LEU A 106 -3.93 3.09 -8.59
C LEU A 106 -4.73 2.58 -7.37
N LEU A 107 -5.84 3.21 -7.00
CA LEU A 107 -6.67 2.81 -5.86
C LEU A 107 -7.98 2.12 -6.28
N LEU A 108 -8.22 1.96 -7.58
CA LEU A 108 -9.39 1.25 -8.10
C LEU A 108 -9.28 -0.24 -7.80
N ARG A 109 -10.29 -0.86 -7.18
CA ARG A 109 -10.20 -2.23 -6.64
C ARG A 109 -9.88 -3.28 -7.71
N ASN A 110 -10.46 -3.14 -8.89
CA ASN A 110 -10.33 -4.11 -9.97
C ASN A 110 -9.32 -3.69 -11.05
N ALA A 111 -8.56 -2.62 -10.83
CA ALA A 111 -7.52 -2.21 -11.78
C ALA A 111 -6.32 -3.17 -11.71
N PRO A 112 -5.71 -3.55 -12.86
CA PRO A 112 -4.56 -4.45 -12.87
C PRO A 112 -3.38 -3.98 -12.01
N LEU A 113 -3.18 -2.66 -11.93
CA LEU A 113 -2.09 -2.02 -11.18
C LEU A 113 -2.56 -1.42 -9.84
N SER A 114 -3.68 -1.91 -9.31
CA SER A 114 -4.20 -1.43 -8.03
C SER A 114 -3.23 -1.73 -6.89
N VAL A 115 -3.01 -0.74 -6.03
CA VAL A 115 -2.29 -0.82 -4.74
C VAL A 115 -3.24 -0.64 -3.55
N ALA A 116 -4.57 -0.66 -3.78
CA ALA A 116 -5.56 -0.55 -2.71
C ALA A 116 -5.42 -1.64 -1.62
N PRO A 117 -5.08 -2.92 -1.92
CA PRO A 117 -4.82 -3.91 -0.89
C PRO A 117 -3.60 -3.55 -0.02
N LEU A 118 -2.54 -2.98 -0.61
CA LEU A 118 -1.37 -2.53 0.13
C LEU A 118 -1.70 -1.39 1.11
N VAL A 119 -2.53 -0.42 0.70
CA VAL A 119 -3.03 0.64 1.60
C VAL A 119 -3.76 0.03 2.80
N GLN A 120 -4.60 -0.97 2.56
CA GLN A 120 -5.35 -1.65 3.63
C GLN A 120 -4.43 -2.42 4.59
N LEU A 121 -3.43 -3.14 4.07
CA LEU A 121 -2.47 -3.89 4.88
C LEU A 121 -1.61 -2.95 5.74
N ILE A 122 -0.92 -1.99 5.13
CA ILE A 122 0.06 -1.15 5.83
C ILE A 122 -0.60 -0.30 6.91
N LEU A 123 -1.87 0.08 6.69
CA LEU A 123 -2.65 0.85 7.64
C LEU A 123 -3.57 -0.01 8.51
N ASP A 124 -3.45 -1.34 8.47
CA ASP A 124 -4.11 -2.24 9.40
C ASP A 124 -3.54 -2.07 10.82
N PRO A 125 -4.37 -2.14 11.89
CA PRO A 125 -3.88 -2.04 13.26
C PRO A 125 -2.74 -3.01 13.61
N ASN A 126 -2.73 -4.22 13.04
CA ASN A 126 -1.63 -5.16 13.28
C ASN A 126 -0.28 -4.61 12.80
N MET A 127 -0.28 -3.82 11.72
CA MET A 127 0.92 -3.18 11.18
C MET A 127 1.23 -1.85 11.84
N THR A 128 0.21 -1.06 12.21
CA THR A 128 0.43 0.29 12.76
C THR A 128 0.70 0.30 14.27
N GLN A 129 0.12 -0.61 15.05
CA GLN A 129 0.28 -0.64 16.52
C GLN A 129 1.74 -0.76 16.99
N PRO A 130 2.64 -1.52 16.33
CA PRO A 130 4.07 -1.53 16.67
C PRO A 130 4.73 -0.14 16.71
N PHE A 131 4.22 0.82 15.93
CA PHE A 131 4.77 2.17 15.88
C PHE A 131 4.49 2.99 17.15
N ASP A 132 3.45 2.65 17.91
CA ASP A 132 3.09 3.31 19.17
C ASP A 132 4.13 3.06 20.28
N HIS A 133 4.92 1.98 20.15
CA HIS A 133 5.89 1.52 21.14
C HIS A 133 7.35 1.74 20.74
N LEU A 134 7.63 2.51 19.67
CA LEU A 134 8.99 2.66 19.14
C LEU A 134 9.98 3.22 20.17
N SER A 135 9.59 4.22 20.96
CA SER A 135 10.49 4.80 21.97
C SER A 135 10.88 3.78 23.05
N GLU A 136 9.94 2.96 23.49
CA GLU A 136 10.17 1.89 24.48
C GLU A 136 11.04 0.78 23.87
N TRP A 137 10.74 0.39 22.63
CA TRP A 137 11.51 -0.59 21.87
C TRP A 137 12.96 -0.16 21.67
N VAL A 138 13.22 1.08 21.24
CA VAL A 138 14.59 1.61 21.05
C VAL A 138 15.37 1.64 22.36
N ALA A 139 14.71 1.91 23.49
CA ALA A 139 15.35 1.92 24.81
C ALA A 139 15.55 0.52 25.42
N SER A 140 14.92 -0.52 24.86
CA SER A 140 14.97 -1.88 25.37
C SER A 140 16.34 -2.55 25.13
N GLN A 141 16.57 -3.66 25.83
CA GLN A 141 17.79 -4.47 25.69
C GLN A 141 17.59 -5.74 24.85
N HIS A 142 16.36 -6.04 24.42
CA HIS A 142 16.07 -7.24 23.64
C HIS A 142 16.20 -6.97 22.13
N HIS A 143 16.50 -8.02 21.36
CA HIS A 143 16.70 -7.94 19.90
C HIS A 143 15.44 -8.20 19.08
N PHE A 144 14.28 -8.36 19.73
CA PHE A 144 13.00 -8.51 19.05
C PHE A 144 12.67 -7.27 18.22
N SER A 145 12.02 -7.43 17.09
CA SER A 145 11.44 -6.32 16.30
C SER A 145 10.29 -5.63 17.05
N PRO A 146 9.89 -4.40 16.66
CA PRO A 146 8.71 -3.74 17.24
C PRO A 146 7.44 -4.59 17.11
N PHE A 147 7.31 -5.32 16.00
CA PHE A 147 6.18 -6.21 15.76
C PHE A 147 6.16 -7.36 16.78
N GLU A 148 7.30 -7.99 17.03
CA GLU A 148 7.43 -9.06 18.03
C GLU A 148 7.11 -8.59 19.44
N VAL A 149 7.53 -7.38 19.82
CA VAL A 149 7.20 -6.83 21.15
C VAL A 149 5.70 -6.72 21.37
N VAL A 150 4.97 -6.24 20.36
CA VAL A 150 3.51 -6.04 20.46
C VAL A 150 2.75 -7.36 20.35
N HIS A 151 3.15 -8.25 19.43
CA HIS A 151 2.37 -9.44 19.06
C HIS A 151 2.91 -10.75 19.65
N GLY A 152 4.04 -10.69 20.34
CA GLY A 152 4.70 -11.82 21.01
C GLY A 152 5.30 -12.87 20.08
N ARG A 153 5.47 -12.56 18.78
CA ARG A 153 5.95 -13.46 17.73
C ARG A 153 6.40 -12.70 16.50
N VAL A 154 7.21 -13.31 15.65
CA VAL A 154 7.64 -12.71 14.37
C VAL A 154 6.46 -12.57 13.41
N LEU A 155 6.55 -11.60 12.49
CA LEU A 155 5.48 -11.28 11.54
C LEU A 155 4.98 -12.50 10.78
N PHE A 156 5.87 -13.29 10.17
CA PHE A 156 5.47 -14.41 9.33
C PHE A 156 4.81 -15.57 10.11
N GLU A 157 5.20 -15.79 11.36
CA GLU A 157 4.51 -16.73 12.26
C GLU A 157 3.12 -16.21 12.63
N HIS A 158 2.98 -14.90 12.84
CA HIS A 158 1.70 -14.26 13.11
C HIS A 158 0.74 -14.41 11.92
N LEU A 159 1.22 -14.14 10.70
CA LEU A 159 0.45 -14.31 9.47
C LEU A 159 -0.02 -15.76 9.32
N GLY A 160 0.87 -16.74 9.52
CA GLY A 160 0.52 -18.16 9.44
C GLY A 160 -0.60 -18.60 10.39
N GLN A 161 -0.86 -17.87 11.48
CA GLN A 161 -1.94 -18.15 12.43
C GLN A 161 -3.20 -17.29 12.22
N GLN A 162 -3.15 -16.28 11.34
CA GLN A 162 -4.24 -15.34 11.07
C GLN A 162 -4.63 -15.40 9.59
N PRO A 163 -5.47 -16.35 9.16
CA PRO A 163 -5.77 -16.58 7.74
C PRO A 163 -6.25 -15.33 6.99
N ALA A 164 -7.07 -14.49 7.63
CA ALA A 164 -7.57 -13.26 7.01
C ALA A 164 -6.44 -12.23 6.76
N LEU A 165 -5.53 -12.06 7.74
CA LEU A 165 -4.40 -11.15 7.60
C LEU A 165 -3.35 -11.71 6.63
N ASN A 166 -3.13 -13.03 6.63
CA ASN A 166 -2.29 -13.70 5.64
C ASN A 166 -2.79 -13.49 4.21
N ASN A 167 -4.09 -13.66 3.98
CA ASN A 167 -4.70 -13.43 2.67
C ASN A 167 -4.53 -11.97 2.24
N LEU A 168 -4.79 -11.01 3.14
CA LEU A 168 -4.56 -9.59 2.86
C LEU A 168 -3.09 -9.29 2.58
N TYR A 169 -2.16 -9.89 3.34
CA TYR A 169 -0.73 -9.73 3.13
C TYR A 169 -0.30 -10.23 1.74
N ASN A 170 -0.73 -11.44 1.38
CA ASN A 170 -0.45 -12.05 0.08
C ASN A 170 -1.06 -11.26 -1.08
N GLU A 171 -2.28 -10.72 -0.91
CA GLU A 171 -2.91 -9.87 -1.92
C GLU A 171 -2.17 -8.53 -2.05
N ALA A 172 -1.79 -7.92 -0.94
CA ALA A 172 -1.05 -6.66 -0.89
C ALA A 172 0.33 -6.75 -1.54
N THR A 173 1.13 -7.76 -1.20
CA THR A 173 2.46 -7.96 -1.79
C THR A 173 2.37 -8.34 -3.27
N ALA A 174 1.37 -9.14 -3.66
CA ALA A 174 1.06 -9.37 -5.07
C ALA A 174 0.70 -8.06 -5.78
N SER A 175 -0.10 -7.21 -5.15
CA SER A 175 -0.56 -5.93 -5.73
C SER A 175 0.59 -4.95 -6.01
N ASP A 176 1.52 -4.83 -5.08
CA ASP A 176 2.73 -4.01 -5.22
C ASP A 176 3.65 -4.55 -6.32
N SER A 177 3.82 -5.88 -6.34
CA SER A 177 4.68 -6.57 -7.31
C SER A 177 4.21 -6.40 -8.76
N ARG A 178 2.91 -6.25 -9.03
CA ARG A 178 2.38 -6.12 -10.40
C ARG A 178 2.95 -4.92 -11.15
N LEU A 179 3.05 -3.76 -10.50
CA LEU A 179 3.59 -2.56 -11.13
C LEU A 179 5.08 -2.70 -11.42
N LEU A 180 5.85 -3.16 -10.44
CA LEU A 180 7.29 -3.39 -10.60
C LEU A 180 7.58 -4.42 -11.68
N THR A 181 6.84 -5.53 -11.68
CA THR A 181 6.96 -6.60 -12.68
C THR A 181 6.61 -6.10 -14.08
N HIS A 182 5.56 -5.27 -14.21
CA HIS A 182 5.21 -4.66 -15.50
C HIS A 182 6.35 -3.80 -16.06
N VAL A 183 6.98 -2.97 -15.22
CA VAL A 183 8.13 -2.15 -15.63
C VAL A 183 9.34 -3.03 -15.96
N LEU A 184 9.62 -4.03 -15.13
CA LEU A 184 10.73 -4.97 -15.29
C LEU A 184 10.66 -5.70 -16.64
N LEU A 185 9.50 -6.24 -17.00
CA LEU A 185 9.31 -6.96 -18.26
C LEU A 185 9.23 -6.06 -19.49
N ARG A 186 8.84 -4.78 -19.32
CA ARG A 186 8.76 -3.82 -20.43
C ARG A 186 10.12 -3.19 -20.74
N ASP A 187 10.83 -2.73 -19.73
CA ASP A 187 12.00 -1.86 -19.87
C ASP A 187 13.33 -2.59 -19.61
N TYR A 188 13.27 -3.72 -18.89
CA TYR A 188 14.44 -4.47 -18.43
C TYR A 188 14.42 -5.95 -18.83
N LYS A 189 13.65 -6.30 -19.87
CA LYS A 189 13.50 -7.68 -20.36
C LYS A 189 14.85 -8.37 -20.61
N GLN A 190 15.82 -7.63 -21.11
CA GLN A 190 17.18 -8.08 -21.41
C GLN A 190 17.93 -8.69 -20.21
N VAL A 191 17.55 -8.35 -18.96
CA VAL A 191 18.16 -8.92 -17.75
C VAL A 191 17.94 -10.43 -17.66
N PHE A 192 16.89 -10.95 -18.28
CA PHE A 192 16.54 -12.37 -18.25
C PHE A 192 17.01 -13.16 -19.49
N GLU A 193 17.64 -12.49 -20.46
CA GLU A 193 18.12 -13.16 -21.66
C GLU A 193 19.23 -14.17 -21.33
N GLY A 194 19.11 -15.38 -21.86
CA GLY A 194 20.06 -16.47 -21.62
C GLY A 194 19.87 -17.21 -20.29
N ILE A 195 19.04 -16.71 -19.37
CA ILE A 195 18.70 -17.42 -18.13
C ILE A 195 17.84 -18.65 -18.45
N LYS A 196 18.20 -19.80 -17.87
CA LYS A 196 17.48 -21.09 -18.07
C LYS A 196 16.64 -21.50 -16.87
N SER A 197 17.02 -21.06 -15.68
CA SER A 197 16.33 -21.34 -14.42
C SER A 197 16.38 -20.09 -13.54
N LEU A 198 15.27 -19.75 -12.92
CA LEU A 198 15.12 -18.64 -11.99
C LEU A 198 14.39 -19.11 -10.73
N VAL A 199 14.89 -18.72 -9.57
CA VAL A 199 14.24 -18.95 -8.27
C VAL A 199 13.86 -17.60 -7.67
N ASP A 200 12.57 -17.40 -7.46
CA ASP A 200 11.98 -16.25 -6.78
C ASP A 200 11.83 -16.59 -5.29
N VAL A 201 12.84 -16.21 -4.50
CA VAL A 201 12.95 -16.50 -3.07
C VAL A 201 12.13 -15.49 -2.27
N GLY A 202 11.17 -15.96 -1.49
CA GLY A 202 10.14 -15.09 -0.90
C GLY A 202 9.17 -14.56 -1.97
N GLY A 203 8.97 -15.33 -3.05
CA GLY A 203 8.17 -14.91 -4.22
C GLY A 203 6.65 -14.84 -3.97
N GLY A 204 6.20 -15.13 -2.75
CA GLY A 204 4.82 -15.06 -2.33
C GLY A 204 3.93 -16.01 -3.11
N THR A 205 2.82 -15.46 -3.61
CA THR A 205 1.88 -16.19 -4.49
C THR A 205 2.35 -16.27 -5.95
N GLY A 206 3.63 -15.93 -6.21
CA GLY A 206 4.30 -16.11 -7.50
C GLY A 206 3.98 -15.05 -8.54
N THR A 207 3.52 -13.85 -8.15
CA THR A 207 3.13 -12.80 -9.10
C THR A 207 4.25 -12.46 -10.09
N THR A 208 5.47 -12.25 -9.58
CA THR A 208 6.64 -11.89 -10.37
C THR A 208 7.10 -13.08 -11.22
N ALA A 209 7.37 -14.22 -10.60
CA ALA A 209 7.82 -15.43 -11.28
C ALA A 209 6.85 -15.93 -12.38
N LYS A 210 5.52 -15.84 -12.18
CA LYS A 210 4.53 -16.19 -13.22
C LYS A 210 4.67 -15.29 -14.45
N ALA A 211 4.72 -13.98 -14.24
CA ALA A 211 4.83 -13.04 -15.35
C ALA A 211 6.16 -13.21 -16.11
N ILE A 212 7.24 -13.54 -15.39
CA ILE A 212 8.53 -13.90 -16.01
C ILE A 212 8.42 -15.21 -16.80
N ALA A 213 7.82 -16.26 -16.23
CA ALA A 213 7.61 -17.53 -16.92
C ALA A 213 6.76 -17.38 -18.20
N ASP A 214 5.75 -16.51 -18.18
CA ASP A 214 4.91 -16.18 -19.34
C ASP A 214 5.71 -15.42 -20.42
N ALA A 215 6.60 -14.51 -20.00
CA ALA A 215 7.43 -13.73 -20.92
C ALA A 215 8.59 -14.54 -21.53
N PHE A 216 8.99 -15.64 -20.88
CA PHE A 216 10.11 -16.51 -21.26
C PHE A 216 9.72 -18.00 -21.14
N PRO A 217 8.99 -18.56 -22.12
CA PRO A 217 8.47 -19.93 -22.04
C PRO A 217 9.54 -21.02 -21.86
N ASP A 218 10.77 -20.76 -22.31
CA ASP A 218 11.90 -21.70 -22.20
C ASP A 218 12.62 -21.65 -20.84
N MET A 219 12.31 -20.66 -19.99
CA MET A 219 12.90 -20.52 -18.66
C MET A 219 12.05 -21.25 -17.64
N LYS A 220 12.71 -22.06 -16.80
CA LYS A 220 12.08 -22.65 -15.60
C LYS A 220 12.05 -21.62 -14.49
N CYS A 221 10.89 -21.39 -13.91
CA CYS A 221 10.73 -20.48 -12.77
C CYS A 221 10.25 -21.27 -11.54
N ILE A 222 10.87 -21.03 -10.39
CA ILE A 222 10.51 -21.67 -9.13
C ILE A 222 10.21 -20.55 -8.13
N VAL A 223 9.08 -20.63 -7.44
CA VAL A 223 8.79 -19.78 -6.28
C VAL A 223 9.11 -20.56 -5.03
N LEU A 224 10.02 -20.04 -4.21
CA LEU A 224 10.28 -20.56 -2.87
C LEU A 224 9.60 -19.64 -1.85
N ASP A 225 8.70 -20.19 -1.05
CA ASP A 225 8.09 -19.45 0.07
C ASP A 225 7.67 -20.38 1.21
N LEU A 226 7.18 -19.81 2.31
CA LEU A 226 6.74 -20.55 3.47
C LEU A 226 5.53 -21.46 3.15
N PRO A 227 5.37 -22.59 3.86
CA PRO A 227 4.28 -23.54 3.59
C PRO A 227 2.87 -22.93 3.63
N HIS A 228 2.63 -21.96 4.50
CA HIS A 228 1.32 -21.29 4.63
C HIS A 228 1.03 -20.27 3.51
N VAL A 229 2.03 -19.94 2.68
CA VAL A 229 1.89 -19.02 1.54
C VAL A 229 1.62 -19.80 0.25
N VAL A 230 2.41 -20.84 -0.01
CA VAL A 230 2.31 -21.63 -1.26
C VAL A 230 1.44 -22.88 -1.14
N GLY A 231 0.97 -23.21 0.06
CA GLY A 231 0.10 -24.36 0.31
C GLY A 231 -1.15 -24.35 -0.56
N GLY A 232 -1.32 -25.39 -1.37
CA GLY A 232 -2.46 -25.53 -2.28
C GLY A 232 -2.35 -24.75 -3.59
N LEU A 233 -1.24 -24.06 -3.85
CA LEU A 233 -0.98 -23.43 -5.15
C LEU A 233 -0.38 -24.44 -6.13
N GLU A 234 -0.89 -24.42 -7.36
CA GLU A 234 -0.42 -25.30 -8.44
C GLU A 234 0.41 -24.52 -9.47
N GLY A 235 1.50 -25.14 -9.91
CA GLY A 235 2.37 -24.62 -10.95
C GLY A 235 1.85 -24.88 -12.37
N THR A 236 2.65 -24.51 -13.37
CA THR A 236 2.46 -24.86 -14.78
C THR A 236 3.70 -25.60 -15.30
N ASN A 237 3.79 -25.86 -16.62
CA ASN A 237 4.88 -26.66 -17.18
C ASN A 237 6.29 -26.08 -16.94
N ASN A 238 6.44 -24.75 -16.94
CA ASN A 238 7.71 -24.06 -16.73
C ASN A 238 7.74 -23.24 -15.43
N PHE A 239 6.77 -23.45 -14.53
CA PHE A 239 6.63 -22.70 -13.28
C PHE A 239 6.20 -23.63 -12.15
N SER A 240 6.90 -23.61 -11.01
CA SER A 240 6.55 -24.44 -9.85
C SER A 240 6.69 -23.70 -8.52
N TYR A 241 6.06 -24.24 -7.48
CA TYR A 241 6.23 -23.78 -6.11
C TYR A 241 7.03 -24.79 -5.29
N VAL A 242 7.85 -24.28 -4.38
CA VAL A 242 8.56 -25.03 -3.36
C VAL A 242 8.22 -24.40 -2.02
N ALA A 243 7.63 -25.19 -1.13
CA ALA A 243 7.45 -24.79 0.26
C ALA A 243 8.76 -25.02 1.01
N GLY A 244 9.28 -24.03 1.72
CA GLY A 244 10.52 -24.17 2.48
C GLY A 244 10.92 -22.93 3.25
N ASP A 245 12.06 -23.04 3.92
CA ASP A 245 12.73 -21.92 4.60
C ASP A 245 14.00 -21.56 3.84
N MET A 246 14.08 -20.31 3.35
CA MET A 246 15.24 -19.80 2.64
C MET A 246 16.51 -19.72 3.50
N PHE A 247 16.37 -19.70 4.83
CA PHE A 247 17.49 -19.76 5.76
C PHE A 247 18.08 -21.16 5.90
N GLU A 248 17.32 -22.20 5.51
CA GLU A 248 17.79 -23.58 5.51
C GLU A 248 18.28 -24.01 4.12
N THR A 249 17.47 -23.83 3.08
CA THR A 249 17.80 -24.28 1.73
C THR A 249 17.08 -23.44 0.66
N VAL A 250 17.83 -23.05 -0.36
CA VAL A 250 17.29 -22.45 -1.60
C VAL A 250 17.52 -23.44 -2.75
N PRO A 251 16.50 -23.76 -3.57
CA PRO A 251 16.68 -24.60 -4.76
C PRO A 251 17.72 -24.02 -5.72
N CYS A 252 18.50 -24.91 -6.35
CA CYS A 252 19.49 -24.57 -7.40
C CYS A 252 19.04 -25.12 -8.76
#